data_AF-A0A4Q8R686-F1
#
_entry.id   AF-A0A4Q8R686-F1
#
_cell.length_a   1.000
_cell.length_b   1.000
_cell.length_c   1.000
_cell.angle_alpha   90.00
_cell.angle_beta   90.00
_cell.angle_gamma   90.00
#
_symmetry.space_group_name_H-M   'P 1'
#
loop_
_entity.id
_entity.type
_entity.pdbx_description
1 polymer ?
#
loop_
_entity_poly.entity_id
_entity_poly.type
_entity_poly.pdbx_seq_one_letter_code
_entity_poly.pdbx_strand_id
1 'polypeptide(L)' 'MNIRYRVELSQAERDELTTMLSKGKCAARKLKRAQILLAADAGRSDEEIVRTVAVGGSTVYRTKRRFVEGNLE' A
#
# COMPACT_ATOMS: atom_id res chain seq x y z
N MET A 1 -21.73 -5.09 -4.26
CA MET A 1 -20.86 -4.32 -5.18
C MET A 1 -19.42 -4.56 -4.76
N ASN A 2 -18.66 -5.41 -5.45
CA ASN A 2 -17.27 -5.68 -5.09
C ASN A 2 -16.37 -4.60 -5.72
N ILE A 3 -16.28 -3.45 -5.07
CA ILE A 3 -15.41 -2.36 -5.53
C ILE A 3 -13.96 -2.81 -5.29
N ARG A 4 -13.23 -3.06 -6.38
CA ARG A 4 -11.80 -3.35 -6.34
C ARG A 4 -11.03 -2.10 -6.72
N TYR A 5 -10.33 -1.53 -5.75
CA TYR A 5 -9.40 -0.43 -5.99
C TYR A 5 -8.10 -0.99 -6.58
N ARG A 6 -7.81 -0.66 -7.84
CA ARG A 6 -6.52 -0.97 -8.45
C ARG A 6 -5.54 0.16 -8.11
N VAL A 7 -4.39 -0.21 -7.56
CA VAL A 7 -3.31 0.73 -7.27
C VAL A 7 -2.36 0.67 -8.45
N GLU A 8 -2.09 1.81 -9.07
CA GLU A 8 -1.07 1.98 -10.11
C GLU A 8 -0.13 3.08 -9.62
N LEU A 9 1.12 2.72 -9.39
CA LEU A 9 2.16 3.63 -8.95
C LEU A 9 3.05 4.00 -10.14
N SER A 10 3.27 5.30 -10.30
CA SER A 10 4.36 5.80 -11.12
C SER A 10 5.72 5.35 -10.57
N GLN A 11 6.75 5.42 -11.41
CA GLN A 11 8.11 5.09 -10.99
C GLN A 11 8.57 5.97 -9.82
N ALA A 12 8.24 7.26 -9.84
CA ALA A 12 8.59 8.20 -8.77
C ALA A 12 7.93 7.80 -7.43
N GLU A 13 6.65 7.43 -7.43
CA GLU A 13 5.95 6.98 -6.22
C GLU A 13 6.53 5.67 -5.69
N ARG A 14 6.88 4.72 -6.57
CA ARG A 14 7.56 3.49 -6.17
C ARG A 14 8.90 3.78 -5.50
N ASP A 15 9.68 4.68 -6.06
CA ASP A 15 10.99 5.04 -5.53
C ASP A 15 10.87 5.78 -4.19
N GLU A 16 9.86 6.65 -4.04
CA GLU A 16 9.57 7.32 -2.78
C GLU A 16 9.17 6.33 -1.68
N LEU A 17 8.23 5.42 -1.96
CA LEU A 17 7.80 4.40 -1.00
C LEU A 17 8.94 3.45 -0.63
N THR A 18 9.76 3.06 -1.60
CA THR A 18 10.95 2.22 -1.35
C THR A 18 11.99 2.95 -0.49
N THR A 19 12.22 4.24 -0.77
CA THR A 19 13.11 5.09 0.04
C THR A 19 12.58 5.26 1.46
N MET A 20 11.27 5.41 1.61
CA MET A 20 10.60 5.50 2.92
C MET A 20 10.81 4.22 3.74
N LEU A 21 10.76 3.05 3.10
CA LEU A 21 11.05 1.77 3.75
C LEU A 21 12.51 1.63 4.17
N SER A 22 13.45 2.10 3.34
CA SER A 22 14.89 2.01 3.61
C SER A 22 15.39 2.99 4.68
N LYS A 23 14.75 4.16 4.84
CA LYS A 23 15.20 5.19 5.79
C LYS A 23 14.92 4.88 7.27
N GLY A 24 14.13 3.85 7.59
CA GLY A 24 13.94 3.30 8.95
C GLY A 24 13.31 4.21 10.03
N LYS A 25 13.26 5.54 9.83
CA LYS A 25 12.77 6.55 10.80
C LYS A 25 11.30 6.94 10.63
N CYS A 26 10.51 6.18 9.87
CA CYS A 26 9.09 6.46 9.70
C CYS A 26 8.22 5.69 10.71
N ALA A 27 7.08 6.27 11.09
CA ALA A 27 6.11 5.60 11.96
C ALA A 27 5.70 4.24 11.38
N ALA A 28 5.66 3.19 12.20
CA ALA A 28 5.34 1.82 11.78
C ALA A 28 4.06 1.71 10.91
N ARG A 29 3.06 2.55 11.19
CA ARG A 29 1.82 2.64 10.40
C ARG A 29 2.07 3.12 8.96
N LYS A 30 2.96 4.10 8.74
CA LYS A 30 3.33 4.57 7.39
C LYS A 30 4.09 3.49 6.62
N LEU A 31 5.02 2.79 7.28
CA LEU A 31 5.76 1.69 6.66
C LEU A 31 4.83 0.57 6.17
N LYS A 32 3.87 0.14 7.00
CA LYS A 32 2.89 -0.89 6.62
C LYS A 32 2.02 -0.44 5.44
N ARG A 33 1.60 0.83 5.40
CA ARG A 33 0.84 1.38 4.26
C ARG A 33 1.67 1.40 2.98
N ALA A 34 2.93 1.80 3.06
CA ALA A 34 3.85 1.75 1.91
C ALA A 34 4.02 0.31 1.38
N GLN A 35 4.18 -0.67 2.28
CA GLN A 35 4.25 -2.09 1.90
C GLN A 35 2.96 -2.57 1.21
N ILE A 36 1.79 -2.15 1.70
CA ILE A 36 0.50 -2.48 1.06
C ILE A 36 0.42 -1.92 -0.36
N LEU A 37 0.78 -0.64 -0.55
CA LEU A 37 0.70 0.02 -1.85
C LEU A 37 1.66 -0.60 -2.87
N LEU A 38 2.91 -0.87 -2.47
CA LEU A 38 3.89 -1.54 -3.33
C LEU A 38 3.45 -2.95 -3.73
N ALA A 39 2.89 -3.72 -2.79
CA ALA A 39 2.40 -5.07 -3.10
C ALA A 39 1.14 -5.03 -3.99
N ALA A 40 0.26 -4.05 -3.79
CA ALA A 40 -0.91 -3.86 -4.63
C ALA A 40 -0.55 -3.43 -6.07
N ASP A 41 0.43 -2.56 -6.23
CA ASP A 41 0.98 -2.16 -7.53
C ASP A 41 1.67 -3.32 -8.25
N ALA A 42 2.39 -4.18 -7.50
CA ALA A 42 2.96 -5.43 -8.01
C ALA A 42 1.90 -6.49 -8.40
N GLY A 43 0.61 -6.16 -8.34
CA GLY A 43 -0.49 -7.04 -8.73
C GLY A 43 -0.80 -8.16 -7.74
N ARG A 44 -0.32 -8.06 -6.48
CA ARG A 44 -0.63 -9.07 -5.45
C ARG A 44 -2.09 -8.97 -5.02
N SER A 45 -2.67 -10.12 -4.70
CA SER A 45 -4.05 -10.20 -4.20
C SER A 45 -4.11 -9.73 -2.74
N ASP A 46 -5.26 -9.18 -2.33
CA ASP A 46 -5.42 -8.61 -0.97
C ASP A 46 -5.11 -9.64 0.13
N GLU A 47 -5.45 -10.92 -0.07
CA GLU A 47 -5.12 -12.04 0.83
C GLU A 47 -3.60 -12.24 0.99
N GLU A 48 -2.86 -12.12 -0.11
CA GLU A 48 -1.41 -12.26 -0.09
C GLU A 48 -0.77 -11.05 0.61
N ILE A 49 -1.31 -9.85 0.37
CA ILE A 49 -0.86 -8.63 1.06
C ILE A 49 -1.11 -8.74 2.57
N VAL A 50 -2.29 -9.22 2.98
CA VAL A 50 -2.64 -9.48 4.38
C VAL A 50 -1.61 -10.40 5.04
N ARG A 51 -1.26 -11.50 4.38
CA ARG A 51 -0.29 -12.49 4.90
C ARG A 51 1.12 -11.92 4.97
N THR A 52 1.58 -11.26 3.90
CA THR A 52 2.96 -10.79 3.77
C THR A 52 3.23 -9.57 4.65
N VAL A 53 2.26 -8.65 4.73
CA VAL A 53 2.38 -7.40 5.50
C VAL A 53 1.89 -7.59 6.95
N ALA A 54 1.26 -8.71 7.28
CA ALA A 54 0.68 -9.01 8.59
C ALA A 54 -0.30 -7.93 9.07
N VAL A 55 -1.29 -7.61 8.24
CA VAL A 55 -2.33 -6.60 8.49
C VAL A 55 -3.70 -7.16 8.18
N GLY A 56 -4.76 -6.61 8.78
CA GLY A 56 -6.13 -7.02 8.44
C GLY A 56 -6.56 -6.60 7.02
N GLY A 57 -7.43 -7.40 6.39
CA GLY A 57 -7.96 -7.10 5.04
C GLY A 57 -8.66 -5.74 4.94
N SER A 58 -9.35 -5.33 6.00
CA SER A 58 -9.94 -3.98 6.10
C SER A 58 -8.91 -2.86 6.01
N THR A 59 -7.68 -3.09 6.51
CA THR A 59 -6.57 -2.13 6.41
C THR A 59 -6.05 -2.05 4.97
N VAL A 60 -5.94 -3.19 4.28
CA VAL A 60 -5.56 -3.24 2.86
C VAL A 60 -6.59 -2.46 2.03
N TYR A 61 -7.87 -2.79 2.18
CA TYR A 61 -8.96 -2.11 1.48
C TYR A 61 -8.96 -0.61 1.71
N ARG A 62 -8.91 -0.16 2.97
CA ARG A 62 -8.92 1.28 3.30
C ARG A 62 -7.68 2.01 2.76
N THR A 63 -6.53 1.36 2.76
CA THR A 63 -5.28 1.95 2.25
C THR A 63 -5.36 2.13 0.73
N LYS A 64 -5.77 1.08 -0.01
CA LYS A 64 -5.94 1.13 -1.46
C LYS A 64 -7.00 2.15 -1.86
N ARG A 65 -8.15 2.16 -1.17
CA ARG A 65 -9.22 3.13 -1.36
C ARG A 65 -8.74 4.56 -1.17
N ARG A 66 -8.08 4.86 -0.04
CA ARG A 66 -7.60 6.22 0.27
C ARG A 66 -6.56 6.70 -0.74
N PHE A 67 -5.70 5.81 -1.22
CA PHE A 67 -4.73 6.14 -2.26
C PHE A 67 -5.41 6.49 -3.59
N VAL A 68 -6.35 5.67 -4.05
CA VAL A 68 -7.06 5.87 -5.32
C VAL A 68 -8.02 7.06 -5.28
N GLU A 69 -8.73 7.25 -4.17
CA GLU A 69 -9.76 8.30 -4.06
C GLU A 69 -9.21 9.66 -3.58
N GLY A 70 -8.05 9.69 -2.93
CA GLY A 70 -7.62 10.89 -2.19
C GLY A 70 -6.11 11.04 -2.06
N ASN A 71 -5.36 10.61 -3.07
CA ASN A 71 -3.94 10.90 -3.34
C ASN A 71 -3.09 11.33 -2.12
N LEU A 72 -2.22 10.43 -1.63
CA LEU A 72 -1.21 10.59 -0.55
C LEU A 72 -1.16 11.93 0.25
N GLU A 73 -2.21 12.28 1.01
CA GLU A 73 -2.13 13.24 2.13
C GLU A 73 -2.06 12.55 3.52
#